data_AF-H1V5V1-F1
#
_entry.id   AF-H1V5V1-F1
#
_cell.length_a   1.000
_cell.length_b   1.000
_cell.length_c   1.000
_cell.angle_alpha   90.00
_cell.angle_beta   90.00
_cell.angle_gamma   90.00
#
_symmetry.space_group_name_H-M   'P 1'
#
loop_
_entity.id
_entity.type
_entity.pdbx_description
1 polymer ?
#
loop_
_entity_poly.entity_id
_entity_poly.type
_entity_poly.pdbx_seq_one_letter_code
_entity_poly.pdbx_strand_id
1 'polypeptide(L)' 'MKQALREPRLHDQLMPNTVTFEYAFDNDTVASMIEKGHDVTWVPEGRSAVQGIIFDGGVFEAASEPRQKNSGAFTV' A
#
# COMPACT_ATOMS: atom_id res chain seq x y z
N MET A 1 -0.61 -5.16 12.66
CA MET A 1 -1.28 -4.92 11.35
C MET A 1 -1.26 -3.46 10.88
N LYS A 2 -1.53 -2.47 11.76
CA LYS A 2 -1.70 -1.06 11.36
C LYS A 2 -0.54 -0.42 10.57
N GLN A 3 0.71 -0.80 10.86
CA GLN A 3 1.87 -0.28 10.13
C GLN A 3 1.84 -0.74 8.66
N ALA A 4 1.60 -2.02 8.42
CA ALA A 4 1.54 -2.58 7.07
C ALA A 4 0.50 -1.87 6.18
N LEU A 5 -0.66 -1.50 6.73
CA LEU A 5 -1.69 -0.78 5.97
C LEU A 5 -1.30 0.67 5.62
N ARG A 6 -0.41 1.29 6.40
CA ARG A 6 0.09 2.66 6.15
C ARG A 6 1.24 2.69 5.15
N GLU A 7 1.88 1.56 4.88
CA GLU A 7 3.00 1.53 3.95
C GLU A 7 2.56 2.06 2.57
N PRO A 8 3.36 2.94 1.95
CA PRO A 8 3.13 3.37 0.57
C PRO A 8 3.07 2.18 -0.38
N ARG A 9 2.25 2.29 -1.42
CA ARG A 9 1.95 1.19 -2.34
C ARG A 9 2.46 1.47 -3.74
N LEU A 10 2.72 0.39 -4.47
CA LEU A 10 2.97 0.40 -5.90
C LEU A 10 1.97 -0.50 -6.62
N HIS A 11 1.79 -0.32 -7.91
CA HIS A 11 0.97 -1.20 -8.76
C HIS A 11 1.50 -1.26 -10.18
N ASP A 12 1.60 -2.47 -10.73
CA ASP A 12 1.91 -2.77 -12.13
C ASP A 12 0.99 -3.92 -12.56
N GLN A 13 0.49 -3.87 -13.79
CA GLN A 13 -0.46 -4.84 -14.33
C GLN A 13 -0.15 -5.26 -15.77
N LEU A 14 1.12 -5.19 -16.17
CA LEU A 14 1.63 -5.47 -17.53
C LEU A 14 1.16 -4.47 -18.61
N MET A 15 -0.15 -4.24 -18.74
CA MET A 15 -0.73 -3.29 -19.70
C MET A 15 -1.66 -2.29 -19.00
N PRO A 16 -1.42 -0.98 -19.10
CA PRO A 16 -0.25 -0.34 -19.74
C PRO A 16 1.07 -0.73 -19.07
N ASN A 17 2.17 -0.72 -19.83
CA ASN A 17 3.51 -1.11 -19.36
C ASN A 17 4.15 0.03 -18.54
N THR A 18 3.55 0.33 -17.39
CA THR A 18 4.04 1.31 -16.42
C THR A 18 3.77 0.80 -15.01
N VAL A 19 4.70 1.07 -14.11
CA VAL A 19 4.52 0.90 -12.68
C VAL A 19 4.12 2.23 -12.05
N THR A 20 3.10 2.20 -11.22
CA THR A 20 2.64 3.35 -10.44
C THR A 20 3.16 3.27 -9.02
N PHE A 21 3.60 4.40 -8.45
CA PHE A 21 4.00 4.51 -7.04
C PHE A 21 3.22 5.62 -6.34
N GLU A 22 2.80 5.38 -5.10
CA GLU A 22 2.30 6.45 -4.24
C GLU A 22 3.42 7.47 -3.94
N TYR A 23 3.07 8.77 -3.80
CA TYR A 23 4.06 9.84 -3.61
C TYR A 23 5.04 9.64 -2.45
N ALA A 24 4.61 8.95 -1.40
CA ALA A 24 5.43 8.72 -0.21
C ALA A 24 6.30 7.46 -0.30
N PHE A 25 6.29 6.74 -1.43
CA PHE A 25 7.08 5.52 -1.59
C PHE A 25 8.58 5.82 -1.51
N ASP A 26 9.35 4.86 -0.99
CA ASP A 26 10.78 5.00 -0.80
C ASP A 26 11.53 5.31 -2.11
N ASN A 27 12.23 6.44 -2.14
CA ASN A 27 12.87 6.95 -3.35
C ASN A 27 14.07 6.09 -3.79
N ASP A 28 14.78 5.45 -2.86
CA ASP A 28 15.91 4.58 -3.20
C ASP A 28 15.42 3.34 -3.96
N THR A 29 14.29 2.78 -3.54
CA THR A 29 13.61 1.69 -4.25
C THR A 29 13.12 2.13 -5.62
N VAL A 30 12.48 3.30 -5.73
CA VAL A 30 12.02 3.84 -7.02
C VAL A 30 13.20 4.05 -7.98
N ALA A 31 14.30 4.64 -7.50
CA ALA A 31 15.50 4.84 -8.30
C ALA A 31 16.09 3.51 -8.80
N SER A 32 16.14 2.49 -7.95
CA SER A 32 16.60 1.15 -8.34
C SER A 32 15.69 0.49 -9.39
N MET A 33 14.39 0.78 -9.40
CA MET A 33 13.47 0.28 -10.43
C MET A 33 13.63 1.04 -11.75
N ILE A 34 13.86 2.35 -11.70
CA ILE A 34 14.20 3.14 -12.91
C ILE A 34 15.49 2.62 -13.55
N GLU A 35 16.53 2.34 -12.76
CA GLU A 35 17.80 1.78 -13.26
C GLU A 35 17.61 0.42 -13.96
N LYS A 36 16.64 -0.38 -13.49
CA LYS A 36 16.25 -1.67 -14.09
C LYS A 36 15.35 -1.53 -15.33
N GLY A 37 15.01 -0.31 -15.74
CA GLY A 37 14.24 -0.02 -16.96
C GLY A 37 12.72 0.04 -16.78
N HIS A 38 12.21 0.14 -15.55
CA HIS A 38 10.77 0.33 -15.32
C HIS A 38 10.33 1.76 -15.71
N ASP A 39 9.18 1.86 -16.39
CA ASP A 39 8.53 3.14 -16.70
C ASP A 39 7.66 3.58 -15.51
N VAL A 40 8.11 4.61 -14.79
CA VAL A 40 7.55 5.02 -13.49
C VAL A 40 6.58 6.19 -13.64
N THR A 41 5.40 6.03 -13.03
CA THR A 41 4.42 7.12 -12.84
C THR A 41 4.09 7.28 -11.36
N TRP A 42 3.97 8.52 -10.88
CA TRP A 42 3.56 8.79 -9.50
C TRP A 42 2.06 9.07 -9.39
N VAL A 43 1.45 8.60 -8.30
CA VAL A 43 0.02 8.79 -8.00
C VAL A 43 -0.19 9.24 -6.56
N PRO A 44 -1.30 9.95 -6.27
CA PRO A 44 -1.70 10.16 -4.88
C PRO A 44 -2.13 8.83 -4.25
N GLU A 45 -2.14 8.81 -2.92
CA GLU A 45 -2.73 7.72 -2.15
C GLU A 45 -4.21 7.47 -2.51
N GLY A 46 -4.70 6.26 -2.26
CA GLY A 46 -6.12 5.93 -2.38
C GLY A 46 -6.53 5.21 -3.66
N ARG A 47 -5.57 4.65 -4.41
CA ARG A 47 -5.84 3.73 -5.53
C ARG A 47 -6.30 2.33 -5.09
N SER A 48 -6.14 2.03 -3.80
CA SER A 48 -6.62 0.81 -3.15
C SER A 48 -7.13 1.14 -1.74
N ALA A 49 -8.00 0.28 -1.20
CA ALA A 49 -8.51 0.38 0.15
C ALA A 49 -8.40 -0.98 0.84
N VAL A 50 -7.39 -1.13 1.70
CA VAL A 50 -7.04 -2.41 2.33
C VAL A 50 -7.65 -2.51 3.73
N GLN A 51 -8.29 -3.62 4.03
CA GLN A 51 -8.74 -3.98 5.38
C GLN A 51 -8.01 -5.26 5.80
N GLY A 52 -7.54 -5.32 7.04
CA GLY A 52 -6.72 -6.43 7.52
C GLY A 52 -7.18 -6.95 8.88
N ILE A 53 -7.16 -8.27 9.03
CA ILE A 53 -7.35 -8.96 10.31
C ILE A 53 -6.20 -9.96 10.46
N ILE A 54 -5.57 -9.99 11.62
CA ILE A 54 -4.58 -11.01 11.98
C ILE A 54 -5.04 -11.74 13.25
N PHE A 55 -4.78 -13.03 13.29
CA PHE A 55 -4.96 -13.87 14.47
C PHE A 55 -3.59 -14.37 14.93
N ASP A 56 -3.20 -13.97 16.14
CA ASP A 56 -1.94 -14.35 16.74
C ASP A 56 -2.12 -14.56 18.25
N GLY A 57 -1.54 -15.64 18.78
CA GLY A 57 -1.60 -15.95 20.21
C GLY A 57 -3.02 -16.08 20.80
N GLY A 58 -4.03 -16.41 19.99
CA GLY A 58 -5.43 -16.50 20.45
C GLY A 58 -6.21 -15.18 20.39
N VAL A 59 -5.60 -14.11 19.89
CA VAL A 59 -6.19 -12.75 19.86
C VAL A 59 -6.35 -12.28 18.41
N PHE A 60 -7.44 -11.58 18.13
CA PHE A 60 -7.64 -10.88 16.86
C PHE A 60 -7.20 -9.42 16.95
N GLU A 61 -6.35 -8.98 16.02
CA GLU A 61 -6.10 -7.56 15.74
C GLU A 61 -6.72 -7.22 14.38
N ALA A 62 -7.53 -6.16 14.34
CA ALA A 62 -8.03 -5.58 13.10
C ALA A 62 -7.42 -4.20 12.83
N ALA A 63 -7.20 -3.90 11.55
CA ALA A 63 -6.83 -2.58 11.08
C ALA A 63 -7.61 -2.23 9.82
N SER A 64 -8.01 -0.96 9.73
CA SER A 64 -8.71 -0.41 8.58
C SER A 64 -7.81 0.50 7.77
N GLU A 65 -8.18 0.67 6.50
CA GLU A 65 -7.54 1.57 5.56
C GLU A 65 -7.42 2.99 6.15
N PRO A 66 -6.21 3.44 6.53
CA PRO A 66 -6.03 4.75 7.15
C PRO A 66 -6.42 5.93 6.24
N ARG A 67 -6.42 5.72 4.91
CA ARG A 67 -6.74 6.75 3.90
C ARG A 67 -8.25 6.86 3.65
N GLN A 68 -9.06 5.91 4.13
CA GLN A 68 -10.49 5.87 3.90
C GLN A 68 -11.23 6.47 5.10
N LYS A 69 -11.97 7.56 4.87
CA LYS A 69 -12.84 8.16 5.87
C LYS A 69 -13.92 7.16 6.30
N ASN A 70 -14.30 7.22 7.58
CA ASN A 70 -15.33 6.35 8.17
C ASN A 70 -15.00 4.84 8.05
N SER A 71 -13.73 4.47 8.04
CA SER A 71 -13.25 3.08 8.01
C SER A 71 -12.63 2.71 9.36
N GLY A 72 -13.47 2.27 10.30
CA GLY A 72 -13.03 1.85 11.63
C GLY A 72 -12.90 0.33 11.74
N ALA A 73 -11.82 -0.13 12.37
CA ALA A 73 -11.61 -1.54 12.72
C ALA A 73 -11.93 -1.79 14.20
N PHE A 74 -12.51 -2.96 14.51
CA PHE A 74 -12.89 -3.35 15.87
C PHE A 74 -12.71 -4.87 16.08
N THR A 75 -12.20 -5.26 17.24
CA THR A 75 -12.11 -6.65 17.73
C THR A 75 -12.52 -6.72 19.21
N VAL A 76 -13.01 -7.88 19.65
CA VAL A 76 -13.41 -8.18 21.04
C VAL A 76 -12.45 -9.16 21.70
#